data_AF-A0A0T9Q647-F1
#
_entry.id   AF-A0A0T9Q647-F1
#
_cell.length_a   1.000
_cell.length_b   1.000
_cell.length_c   1.000
_cell.angle_alpha   90.00
_cell.angle_beta   90.00
_cell.angle_gamma   90.00
#
_symmetry.space_group_name_H-M   'P 1'
#
loop_
_entity.id
_entity.type
_entity.pdbx_description
1 polymer ?
#
loop_
_entity_poly.entity_id
_entity_poly.type
_entity_poly.pdbx_seq_one_letter_code
_entity_poly.pdbx_strand_id
1 'polypeptide(L)'
;MLQNTIVVLKTNLIGQRMVDNMKKTIVFILPFILLLGCSHAAIKYPADISEFIKIADECQYLAGEWDSSIPKERQVTLEKEVNVTCPKATELQKKLSTKYQENKKLLDVINDYDF
;
A
#
# COMPACT_ATOMS: atom_id res chain seq x y z
N MET A 1 26.95 -2.04 58.70
CA MET A 1 25.87 -1.24 58.05
C MET A 1 26.36 -0.32 56.93
N LEU A 2 27.63 0.12 56.87
CA LEU A 2 28.10 1.08 55.86
C LEU A 2 28.33 0.52 54.44
N GLN A 3 28.61 -0.78 54.28
CA GLN A 3 28.88 -1.38 52.96
C GLN A 3 27.63 -1.53 52.08
N ASN A 4 26.46 -1.82 52.67
CA ASN A 4 25.23 -2.00 51.90
C ASN A 4 24.74 -0.68 51.28
N THR A 5 24.93 0.46 51.96
CA THR A 5 24.47 1.78 51.47
C THR A 5 25.24 2.23 50.22
N ILE A 6 26.55 1.94 50.15
CA ILE A 6 27.41 2.31 49.01
C ILE A 6 27.04 1.49 47.76
N VAL A 7 26.73 0.20 47.94
CA VAL A 7 26.31 -0.68 46.84
C VAL A 7 24.97 -0.23 46.24
N VAL A 8 24.00 0.14 47.08
CA VAL A 8 22.67 0.63 46.66
C VAL A 8 22.76 1.98 45.94
N LEU A 9 23.65 2.89 46.33
CA LEU A 9 23.84 4.16 45.64
C LEU A 9 24.44 3.97 44.23
N LYS A 10 25.38 3.05 44.09
CA LYS A 10 26.09 2.77 42.83
C LYS A 10 25.19 2.12 41.77
N THR A 11 24.26 1.25 42.17
CA THR A 11 23.29 0.63 41.24
C THR A 11 22.25 1.64 40.72
N ASN A 12 21.78 2.56 41.58
CA ASN A 12 20.87 3.63 41.17
C ASN A 12 21.52 4.60 40.17
N LEU A 13 22.80 4.95 40.36
CA LEU A 13 23.54 5.84 39.46
C LEU A 13 23.80 5.22 38.08
N ILE A 14 24.08 3.91 38.02
CA ILE A 14 24.26 3.18 36.76
C ILE A 14 22.93 3.05 35.99
N GLY A 15 21.83 2.79 36.70
CA GLY A 15 20.48 2.74 36.10
C GLY A 15 20.04 4.09 35.52
N GLN A 16 20.28 5.20 36.23
CA GLN A 16 20.00 6.55 35.73
C GLN A 16 20.83 6.88 34.47
N ARG A 17 22.13 6.53 34.48
CA ARG A 17 23.02 6.76 33.33
C ARG A 17 22.60 5.97 32.08
N MET A 18 22.06 4.76 32.21
CA MET A 18 21.56 4.00 31.06
C MET A 18 20.28 4.62 30.46
N VAL A 19 19.36 5.09 31.32
CA VAL A 19 18.10 5.72 30.89
C VAL A 19 18.33 7.04 30.15
N ASP A 20 19.27 7.87 30.60
CA ASP A 20 19.57 9.16 29.94
C ASP A 20 20.22 9.00 28.57
N ASN A 21 21.03 7.94 28.38
CA ASN A 21 21.61 7.62 27.09
C ASN A 21 20.55 7.10 26.11
N MET A 22 19.64 6.23 26.54
CA MET A 22 18.51 5.77 25.71
C MET A 22 17.60 6.93 25.28
N LYS A 23 17.31 7.89 26.18
CA LYS A 23 16.51 9.07 25.85
C LYS A 23 17.18 9.96 24.81
N LYS A 24 18.49 10.20 24.93
CA LYS A 24 19.27 10.97 23.94
C LYS A 24 19.33 10.26 22.59
N THR A 25 19.50 8.94 22.60
CA THR A 25 19.50 8.12 21.37
C THR A 25 18.12 8.11 20.71
N ILE A 26 17.02 8.04 21.47
CA ILE A 26 15.65 8.13 20.93
C ILE A 26 15.39 9.50 20.28
N VAL A 27 15.79 10.60 20.93
CA VAL A 27 15.64 11.97 20.39
C VAL A 27 16.41 12.15 19.08
N PHE A 28 17.53 11.47 18.89
CA PHE A 28 18.34 11.57 17.67
C PHE A 28 17.86 10.67 16.53
N ILE A 29 17.27 9.51 16.84
CA ILE A 29 16.81 8.53 15.83
C ILE A 29 15.40 8.84 15.32
N LEU A 30 14.52 9.37 16.17
CA LEU A 30 13.12 9.68 15.83
C LEU A 30 12.94 10.61 14.61
N PRO A 31 13.73 11.70 14.42
CA PRO A 31 13.58 12.55 13.24
C PRO A 31 14.12 11.91 11.95
N PHE A 32 15.00 10.90 12.02
CA PHE A 32 15.59 10.26 10.84
C PHE A 32 14.62 9.29 10.16
N ILE A 33 13.74 8.65 10.94
CA ILE A 33 12.72 7.72 10.43
C ILE A 33 11.63 8.45 9.63
N LEU A 34 11.34 9.71 9.96
CA LEU A 34 10.33 10.53 9.27
C LEU A 34 10.74 10.98 7.87
N LEU A 35 12.02 10.85 7.50
CA LEU A 35 12.56 11.24 6.19
C LEU A 35 12.60 10.08 5.18
N LEU A 36 12.23 8.86 5.58
CA LEU A 36 12.10 7.72 4.68
C LEU A 36 10.78 7.80 3.90
N GLY A 37 10.66 8.81 3.03
CA GLY A 37 9.61 8.86 2.02
C GLY A 37 9.96 7.92 0.87
N CYS A 38 9.12 6.93 0.60
CA CYS A 38 9.25 6.08 -0.58
C CYS A 38 8.94 6.91 -1.84
N SER A 39 9.98 7.40 -2.51
CA SER A 39 9.84 8.04 -3.82
C SER A 39 9.46 6.99 -4.87
N HIS A 40 8.16 6.81 -5.11
CA HIS A 40 7.67 5.97 -6.21
C HIS A 40 7.82 6.75 -7.52
N ALA A 41 8.82 6.40 -8.32
CA ALA A 41 8.87 6.84 -9.70
C ALA A 41 7.68 6.23 -10.45
N ALA A 42 6.78 7.07 -10.96
CA ALA A 42 5.64 6.61 -11.75
C ALA A 42 6.17 5.87 -13.00
N ILE A 43 5.93 4.56 -13.06
CA ILE A 43 6.27 3.73 -14.21
C ILE A 43 5.46 4.27 -15.39
N LYS A 44 6.15 4.76 -16.43
CA LYS A 44 5.48 5.23 -17.65
C LYS A 44 5.14 4.03 -18.52
N TYR A 45 3.91 3.57 -18.40
CA TYR A 45 3.36 2.56 -19.29
C TYR A 45 3.04 3.11 -20.67
N PRO A 46 2.96 2.25 -21.70
CA PRO A 46 2.27 2.59 -22.94
C PRO A 46 0.86 3.15 -22.68
N ALA A 47 0.36 4.00 -23.57
CA ALA A 47 -0.91 4.70 -23.36
C ALA A 47 -2.11 3.73 -23.22
N ASP A 48 -2.12 2.65 -24.00
CA ASP A 48 -3.15 1.62 -23.97
C ASP A 48 -3.08 0.74 -22.71
N ILE A 49 -1.89 0.45 -22.20
CA ILE A 49 -1.71 -0.18 -20.89
C ILE A 49 -2.20 0.75 -19.77
N SER A 50 -1.90 2.05 -19.86
CA SER A 50 -2.35 3.04 -18.87
C SER A 50 -3.87 3.18 -18.86
N GLU A 51 -4.50 3.16 -20.04
CA GLU A 51 -5.96 3.16 -20.18
C GLU A 51 -6.58 1.89 -19.60
N PHE A 52 -5.98 0.73 -19.88
CA PHE A 52 -6.40 -0.54 -19.30
C PHE A 52 -6.34 -0.51 -17.77
N ILE A 53 -5.20 -0.13 -17.17
CA ILE A 53 -5.02 -0.01 -15.72
C ILE A 53 -6.12 0.85 -15.11
N LYS A 54 -6.41 2.01 -15.71
CA LYS A 54 -7.47 2.90 -15.21
C LYS A 54 -8.85 2.23 -15.20
N ILE A 55 -9.23 1.56 -16.28
CA ILE A 55 -10.54 0.90 -16.39
C ILE A 55 -10.61 -0.34 -15.48
N ALA A 56 -9.48 -1.04 -15.35
CA ALA A 56 -9.31 -2.22 -14.53
C ALA A 56 -9.43 -1.88 -13.03
N ASP A 57 -8.77 -0.81 -12.58
CA ASP A 57 -8.89 -0.26 -11.23
C ASP A 57 -10.33 0.18 -10.93
N GLU A 58 -11.00 0.83 -11.89
CA GLU A 58 -12.39 1.25 -11.75
C GLU A 58 -13.32 0.03 -11.58
N CYS A 59 -13.12 -1.03 -12.35
CA CYS A 59 -13.88 -2.27 -12.18
C CYS A 59 -13.67 -2.90 -10.79
N GLN A 60 -12.42 -3.03 -10.32
CA GLN A 60 -12.13 -3.56 -8.98
C GLN A 60 -12.75 -2.69 -7.87
N TYR A 61 -12.67 -1.37 -8.01
CA TYR A 61 -13.30 -0.44 -7.08
C TYR A 61 -14.82 -0.68 -6.99
N LEU A 62 -15.51 -0.77 -8.14
CA LEU A 62 -16.94 -1.03 -8.19
C LEU A 62 -17.32 -2.40 -7.61
N ALA A 63 -16.50 -3.43 -7.83
CA ALA A 63 -16.70 -4.75 -7.24
C ALA A 63 -16.55 -4.73 -5.71
N GLY A 64 -15.60 -3.94 -5.20
CA GLY A 64 -15.37 -3.76 -3.76
C GLY A 64 -16.46 -2.97 -3.04
N GLU A 65 -17.20 -2.14 -3.75
CA GLU A 65 -18.36 -1.37 -3.22
C GLU A 65 -19.61 -2.25 -3.03
N TRP A 66 -19.62 -3.48 -3.55
CA TRP A 66 -20.79 -4.35 -3.46
C TRP A 66 -20.96 -4.93 -2.04
N ASP A 67 -22.00 -4.47 -1.34
CA ASP A 67 -22.44 -5.03 -0.06
C ASP A 67 -23.97 -5.03 0.03
N SER A 68 -24.53 -6.12 0.57
CA SER A 68 -25.95 -6.26 0.89
C SER A 68 -26.52 -5.16 1.80
N SER A 69 -25.66 -4.47 2.57
CA SER A 69 -26.09 -3.39 3.47
C SER A 69 -26.32 -2.04 2.77
N ILE A 70 -25.90 -1.87 1.51
CA ILE A 70 -26.02 -0.58 0.81
C ILE A 70 -27.47 -0.33 0.35
N PRO A 71 -27.91 0.94 0.23
CA PRO A 71 -29.24 1.28 -0.23
C PRO A 71 -29.55 0.71 -1.63
N LYS A 72 -30.81 0.33 -1.88
CA LYS A 72 -31.23 -0.26 -3.16
C LYS A 72 -30.92 0.64 -4.35
N GLU A 73 -31.08 1.95 -4.20
CA GLU A 73 -30.79 2.94 -5.22
C GLU A 73 -29.29 2.90 -5.60
N ARG A 74 -28.41 2.69 -4.62
CA ARG A 74 -26.98 2.52 -4.88
C ARG A 74 -26.68 1.17 -5.54
N GLN A 75 -27.33 0.09 -5.12
CA GLN A 75 -27.19 -1.23 -5.77
C GLN A 75 -27.50 -1.14 -7.27
N VAL A 76 -28.65 -0.55 -7.64
CA VAL A 76 -29.06 -0.38 -9.04
C VAL A 76 -28.06 0.48 -9.83
N THR A 77 -27.44 1.47 -9.17
CA THR A 77 -26.45 2.34 -9.82
C THR A 77 -25.12 1.62 -10.01
N LEU A 78 -24.65 0.90 -8.98
CA LEU A 78 -23.47 0.04 -9.06
C LEU A 78 -23.61 -1.04 -10.12
N GLU A 79 -24.77 -1.71 -10.21
CA GLU A 79 -25.02 -2.71 -11.26
C GLU A 79 -24.85 -2.09 -12.66
N LYS A 80 -25.32 -0.87 -12.88
CA LYS A 80 -25.14 -0.18 -14.17
C LYS A 80 -23.69 0.18 -14.43
N GLU A 81 -22.98 0.69 -13.43
CA GLU A 81 -21.56 1.06 -13.53
C GLU A 81 -20.71 -0.19 -13.81
N VAL A 82 -20.90 -1.28 -13.06
CA VAL A 82 -20.23 -2.58 -13.27
C VAL A 82 -20.49 -3.13 -14.66
N ASN A 83 -21.76 -3.15 -15.10
CA ASN A 83 -22.15 -3.66 -16.42
C ASN A 83 -21.59 -2.84 -17.59
N VAL A 84 -21.09 -1.62 -17.34
CA VAL A 84 -20.46 -0.77 -18.35
C VAL A 84 -18.93 -0.85 -18.27
N THR A 85 -18.35 -0.82 -17.07
CA THR A 85 -16.91 -0.70 -16.87
C THR A 85 -16.19 -2.04 -16.94
N CYS A 86 -16.70 -3.07 -16.25
CA CYS A 86 -16.00 -4.36 -16.16
C CYS A 86 -15.89 -5.10 -17.50
N PRO A 87 -16.92 -5.16 -18.37
CA PRO A 87 -16.77 -5.76 -19.70
C PRO A 87 -15.69 -5.09 -20.57
N LYS A 88 -15.53 -3.76 -20.44
CA LYS A 88 -14.47 -3.02 -21.14
C LYS A 88 -13.10 -3.41 -20.61
N ALA A 89 -12.95 -3.57 -19.29
CA ALA A 89 -11.71 -4.05 -18.66
C ALA A 89 -11.32 -5.42 -19.24
N THR A 90 -12.26 -6.38 -19.25
CA THR A 90 -12.04 -7.73 -19.77
C THR A 90 -11.69 -7.74 -21.26
N GLU A 91 -12.36 -6.93 -22.08
CA GLU A 91 -12.05 -6.83 -23.51
C GLU A 91 -10.65 -6.25 -23.76
N LEU A 92 -10.30 -5.16 -23.06
CA LEU A 92 -8.97 -4.57 -23.13
C LEU A 92 -7.89 -5.54 -22.66
N GLN A 93 -8.13 -6.28 -21.57
CA GLN A 93 -7.19 -7.29 -21.07
C GLN A 93 -6.89 -8.32 -22.17
N LYS A 94 -7.92 -8.93 -22.77
CA LYS A 94 -7.75 -9.91 -23.87
C LYS A 94 -6.97 -9.34 -25.05
N LYS A 95 -7.33 -8.13 -25.47
CA LYS A 95 -6.68 -7.42 -26.59
C LYS A 95 -5.21 -7.14 -26.29
N LEU A 96 -4.90 -6.68 -25.09
CA LEU A 96 -3.54 -6.29 -24.69
C LEU A 96 -2.67 -7.51 -24.38
N SER A 97 -3.21 -8.57 -23.78
CA SER A 97 -2.49 -9.84 -23.59
C SER A 97 -2.05 -10.41 -24.93
N THR A 98 -2.88 -10.30 -25.97
CA THR A 98 -2.50 -10.69 -27.34
C THR A 98 -1.45 -9.74 -27.93
N LYS A 99 -1.66 -8.43 -27.81
CA LYS A 99 -0.74 -7.40 -28.36
C LYS A 99 0.67 -7.49 -27.76
N TYR A 100 0.76 -7.75 -26.46
CA TYR A 100 2.01 -7.77 -25.70
C TYR A 100 2.46 -9.18 -25.31
N GLN A 101 1.98 -10.22 -26.01
CA GLN A 101 2.24 -11.63 -25.69
C GLN A 101 3.73 -12.01 -25.56
N GLU A 102 4.64 -11.28 -26.21
CA GLU A 102 6.09 -11.52 -26.14
C GLU A 102 6.78 -10.62 -25.09
N ASN A 103 6.07 -9.64 -24.53
CA ASN A 103 6.59 -8.73 -23.52
C ASN A 103 6.15 -9.18 -22.13
N LYS A 104 6.95 -10.06 -21.53
CA LYS A 104 6.68 -10.61 -20.19
C LYS A 104 6.38 -9.53 -19.14
N LYS A 105 7.11 -8.40 -19.14
CA LYS A 105 6.91 -7.34 -18.14
C LYS A 105 5.54 -6.67 -18.25
N LEU A 106 5.05 -6.46 -19.48
CA LEU A 106 3.72 -5.89 -19.68
C LEU A 106 2.63 -6.92 -19.48
N LEU A 107 2.87 -8.18 -19.83
CA LEU A 107 1.97 -9.28 -19.48
C LEU A 107 1.77 -9.43 -17.98
N ASP A 108 2.85 -9.34 -17.19
CA ASP A 108 2.76 -9.39 -15.72
C ASP A 108 1.83 -8.28 -15.19
N VAL A 109 1.89 -7.07 -15.77
CA VAL A 109 1.00 -5.94 -15.42
C VAL A 109 -0.43 -6.18 -15.88
N ILE A 110 -0.64 -6.72 -17.08
CA ILE A 110 -1.98 -7.00 -17.61
C ILE A 110 -2.67 -8.10 -16.80
N ASN A 111 -1.90 -9.11 -16.36
CA ASN A 111 -2.39 -10.27 -15.63
C ASN A 111 -2.46 -10.07 -14.12
N ASP A 112 -2.06 -8.89 -13.60
CA ASP A 112 -2.21 -8.53 -12.18
C ASP A 112 -3.69 -8.35 -11.78
N TYR A 113 -4.56 -8.19 -12.77
CA TYR A 113 -6.00 -8.09 -12.62
C TYR A 113 -6.67 -9.44 -12.89
N ASP A 114 -7.45 -9.92 -11.92
CA ASP A 114 -8.29 -11.13 -12.03
C ASP A 114 -9.77 -10.71 -11.97
N PHE A 115 -10.51 -10.96 -13.04
CA PHE A 115 -11.91 -10.56 -13.22
C PHE A 115 -12.82 -11.76 -13.44
#